data_AF-A0AAV3WFN6-F1
#
_entry.id   AF-A0AAV3WFN6-F1
#
_cell.length_a   1.000
_cell.length_b   1.000
_cell.length_c   1.000
_cell.angle_alpha   90.00
_cell.angle_beta   90.00
_cell.angle_gamma   90.00
#
_symmetry.space_group_name_H-M   'P 1'
#
loop_
_entity.id
_entity.type
_entity.pdbx_description
1 polymer ?
#
loop_
_entity_poly.entity_id
_entity_poly.type
_entity_poly.pdbx_seq_one_letter_code
_entity_poly.pdbx_strand_id
1 'polypeptide(L)'
;MTFISVTRLRLRSRRYLPSFLWNVFLSTWQVINTKGFKGGKLLVDAHQTYWTMTAWEEQAAMKIYRNAGAHRSVMPKIQDWCDEASAVHWRQEDDNLPDWIEVHERLIKEGFLTKLSKPSPAHLERNIPQPKSSKAELRLHPRIKQRTPRNRVSVKNKKPGF
;
A
#
# COMPACT_ATOMS: atom_id res chain seq x y z
N MET A 1 -9.44 2.76 13.78
CA MET A 1 -8.02 3.03 13.48
C MET A 1 -7.55 2.08 12.40
N THR A 2 -6.99 2.63 11.34
CA THR A 2 -6.57 1.92 10.13
C THR A 2 -5.17 2.37 9.77
N PHE A 3 -4.32 1.41 9.46
CA PHE A 3 -2.95 1.66 9.06
C PHE A 3 -2.89 1.78 7.54
N ILE A 4 -2.46 2.94 7.04
CA ILE A 4 -2.25 3.18 5.62
C ILE A 4 -0.79 3.00 5.28
N SER A 5 -0.54 2.27 4.19
CA SER A 5 0.78 2.12 3.59
C SER A 5 0.73 2.58 2.13
N VAL A 6 1.55 3.59 1.82
CA VAL A 6 1.73 4.11 0.47
C VAL A 6 3.14 3.83 -0.01
N THR A 7 3.29 3.49 -1.29
CA THR A 7 4.57 3.40 -1.99
C THR A 7 4.44 4.03 -3.37
N ARG A 8 5.45 4.81 -3.75
CA ARG A 8 5.65 5.37 -5.09
C ARG A 8 6.92 4.78 -5.67
N LEU A 9 6.84 4.24 -6.89
CA LEU A 9 7.97 3.67 -7.62
C LEU A 9 8.04 4.29 -9.02
N ARG A 10 9.22 4.74 -9.43
CA ARG A 10 9.49 5.12 -10.83
C ARG A 10 10.48 4.15 -11.44
N LEU A 11 10.09 3.51 -12.54
CA LEU A 11 10.99 2.62 -13.28
C LEU A 11 12.00 3.45 -14.07
N ARG A 12 13.29 3.11 -13.96
CA ARG A 12 14.36 3.79 -14.70
C ARG A 12 14.37 3.46 -16.19
N SER A 13 13.71 2.39 -16.61
CA SER A 13 13.70 1.91 -17.99
C SER A 13 12.48 1.06 -18.29
N ARG A 14 11.90 1.26 -19.48
CA ARG A 14 10.76 0.47 -19.99
C ARG A 14 11.05 -1.02 -20.11
N ARG A 15 12.32 -1.43 -20.19
CA ARG A 15 12.71 -2.84 -20.25
C ARG A 15 12.26 -3.64 -19.02
N TYR A 16 12.13 -2.98 -17.87
CA TYR A 16 11.67 -3.61 -16.63
C TYR A 16 10.15 -3.70 -16.54
N LEU A 17 9.43 -2.99 -17.40
CA LEU A 17 7.99 -2.86 -17.32
C LEU A 17 7.25 -4.20 -17.35
N PRO A 18 7.55 -5.15 -18.27
CA PRO A 18 6.83 -6.42 -18.30
C PRO A 18 6.99 -7.22 -16.99
N SER A 19 8.22 -7.31 -16.49
CA SER A 19 8.50 -8.01 -15.23
C SER A 19 7.87 -7.28 -14.04
N PHE A 20 7.92 -5.95 -14.01
CA PHE A 20 7.29 -5.14 -12.98
C PHE A 20 5.77 -5.37 -12.93
N LEU A 21 5.07 -5.26 -14.05
CA LEU A 21 3.62 -5.44 -14.11
C LEU A 21 3.19 -6.86 -13.69
N TRP A 22 3.96 -7.88 -14.07
CA TRP A 22 3.71 -9.25 -13.61
C TRP A 22 3.82 -9.37 -12.08
N ASN A 23 4.83 -8.75 -11.47
CA ASN A 23 4.98 -8.77 -10.01
C ASN A 23 3.92 -7.91 -9.30
N VAL A 24 3.48 -6.79 -9.91
CA VAL A 24 2.33 -6.01 -9.42
C VAL A 24 1.07 -6.88 -9.42
N PHE A 25 0.82 -7.63 -10.48
CA PHE A 25 -0.32 -8.55 -10.55
C PHE A 25 -0.27 -9.62 -9.44
N LEU A 26 0.86 -10.30 -9.28
CA LEU A 26 1.02 -11.32 -8.23
C LEU A 26 0.90 -10.73 -6.81
N SER A 27 1.50 -9.56 -6.57
CA SER A 27 1.41 -8.86 -5.28
C SER A 27 0.00 -8.36 -5.00
N THR A 28 -0.72 -7.93 -6.04
CA THR A 28 -2.14 -7.55 -5.95
C THR A 28 -2.98 -8.77 -5.59
N TRP A 29 -2.74 -9.91 -6.23
CA TRP A 29 -3.45 -11.14 -5.89
C TRP A 29 -3.14 -11.58 -4.46
N GLN A 30 -1.90 -11.42 -3.99
CA GLN A 30 -1.54 -11.67 -2.60
C GLN A 30 -2.25 -10.72 -1.63
N VAL A 31 -2.29 -9.41 -1.91
CA VAL A 31 -2.83 -8.41 -0.98
C VAL A 31 -4.33 -8.59 -0.74
N ILE A 32 -5.10 -8.83 -1.81
CA ILE A 32 -6.56 -9.02 -1.70
C ILE A 32 -6.94 -10.30 -0.94
N ASN A 33 -6.02 -11.26 -0.83
CA ASN A 33 -6.18 -12.51 -0.10
C ASN A 33 -5.47 -12.49 1.27
N THR A 34 -4.96 -11.34 1.74
CA THR A 34 -4.30 -11.26 3.05
C THR A 34 -5.28 -10.85 4.14
N LYS A 35 -5.26 -11.55 5.28
CA LYS A 35 -6.04 -11.19 6.46
C LYS A 35 -5.66 -9.79 6.95
N GLY A 36 -6.64 -8.98 7.31
CA GLY A 36 -6.45 -7.62 7.81
C GLY A 36 -6.25 -6.57 6.72
N PHE A 37 -6.26 -6.93 5.44
CA PHE A 37 -6.37 -5.97 4.34
C PHE A 37 -7.81 -5.41 4.29
N LYS A 38 -7.94 -4.09 4.30
CA LYS A 38 -9.24 -3.38 4.31
C LYS A 38 -9.62 -2.79 2.94
N GLY A 39 -8.63 -2.53 2.09
CA GLY A 39 -8.83 -1.97 0.76
C GLY A 39 -7.57 -1.31 0.23
N GLY A 40 -7.54 -1.00 -1.05
CA GLY A 40 -6.39 -0.31 -1.63
C GLY A 40 -6.70 0.32 -2.98
N LYS A 41 -5.73 1.07 -3.49
CA LYS A 41 -5.78 1.66 -4.84
C LYS A 41 -4.38 1.58 -5.44
N LEU A 42 -4.32 1.28 -6.73
CA LEU A 42 -3.12 1.40 -7.55
C LEU A 42 -3.33 2.55 -8.53
N LEU A 43 -2.25 3.27 -8.84
CA LEU A 43 -2.27 4.30 -9.86
C LEU A 43 -1.09 4.14 -10.81
N VAL A 44 -1.40 4.11 -12.11
CA VAL A 44 -0.40 4.32 -13.16
C VAL A 44 -0.34 5.80 -13.49
N ASP A 45 0.79 6.42 -13.21
CA ASP A 45 1.04 7.85 -13.36
C ASP A 45 2.06 8.12 -14.49
N ALA A 46 2.29 9.38 -14.80
CA ALA A 46 3.22 9.81 -15.84
C ALA A 46 4.66 9.34 -15.56
N HIS A 47 5.47 9.30 -16.62
CA HIS A 47 6.90 9.01 -16.54
C HIS A 47 7.26 7.65 -15.91
N GLN A 48 6.46 6.60 -16.16
CA GLN A 48 6.65 5.25 -15.61
C GLN A 48 6.61 5.23 -14.07
N THR A 49 5.75 6.07 -13.49
CA THR A 49 5.54 6.17 -12.05
C THR A 49 4.31 5.36 -11.66
N TYR A 50 4.41 4.63 -10.57
CA TYR A 50 3.37 3.76 -10.06
C TYR A 50 3.18 4.04 -8.59
N TRP A 51 1.94 4.29 -8.20
CA TRP A 51 1.57 4.46 -6.80
C TRP A 51 0.75 3.27 -6.33
N THR A 52 0.99 2.86 -5.10
CA THR A 52 0.25 1.80 -4.42
C THR A 52 -0.13 2.32 -3.05
N MET A 53 -1.42 2.29 -2.73
CA MET A 53 -1.96 2.61 -1.42
C MET A 53 -2.76 1.42 -0.90
N THR A 54 -2.53 1.05 0.34
CA THR A 54 -3.19 -0.08 1.00
C THR A 54 -3.58 0.29 2.43
N ALA A 55 -4.82 -0.04 2.80
CA ALA A 55 -5.38 0.11 4.13
C ALA A 55 -5.41 -1.24 4.84
N TRP A 56 -5.06 -1.22 6.12
CA TRP A 56 -4.90 -2.41 6.95
C TRP A 56 -5.54 -2.20 8.33
N GLU A 57 -6.05 -3.28 8.93
CA GLU A 57 -6.47 -3.30 10.33
C GLU A 57 -5.35 -2.80 11.25
N GLU A 58 -4.12 -3.24 10.99
CA GLU A 58 -2.94 -2.86 11.76
C GLU A 58 -1.65 -2.98 10.94
N GLN A 59 -0.58 -2.36 11.43
CA GLN A 59 0.73 -2.42 10.81
C GLN A 59 1.29 -3.85 10.76
N ALA A 60 0.94 -4.72 11.72
CA ALA A 60 1.41 -6.10 11.75
C ALA A 60 0.87 -6.90 10.57
N ALA A 61 -0.42 -6.75 10.22
CA ALA A 61 -1.03 -7.37 9.04
C ALA A 61 -0.33 -6.96 7.74
N MET A 62 -0.04 -5.65 7.58
CA MET A 62 0.74 -5.14 6.45
C MET A 62 2.14 -5.79 6.38
N LYS A 63 2.83 -5.90 7.53
CA LYS A 63 4.17 -6.51 7.59
C LYS A 63 4.15 -7.99 7.21
N ILE A 64 3.10 -8.74 7.60
CA ILE A 64 2.92 -10.14 7.19
C ILE A 64 2.84 -10.25 5.67
N TYR A 65 2.01 -9.43 5.03
CA TYR A 65 1.95 -9.33 3.56
C TYR A 65 3.32 -9.00 2.97
N ARG A 66 3.97 -7.94 3.46
CA ARG A 66 5.24 -7.42 2.94
C ARG A 66 6.37 -8.46 3.00
N ASN A 67 6.39 -9.27 4.05
CA ASN A 67 7.44 -10.23 4.37
C ASN A 67 7.15 -11.65 3.81
N ALA A 68 6.09 -11.82 3.03
CA ALA A 68 5.68 -13.11 2.47
C ALA A 68 5.46 -13.05 0.96
N GLY A 69 5.41 -14.24 0.33
CA GLY A 69 4.90 -14.44 -1.02
C GLY A 69 5.57 -13.59 -2.11
N ALA A 70 4.75 -13.16 -3.07
CA ALA A 70 5.17 -12.42 -4.25
C ALA A 70 5.74 -11.04 -3.91
N HIS A 71 5.18 -10.35 -2.91
CA HIS A 71 5.70 -9.05 -2.51
C HIS A 71 7.13 -9.17 -1.96
N ARG A 72 7.43 -10.18 -1.13
CA ARG A 72 8.80 -10.38 -0.63
C ARG A 72 9.79 -10.65 -1.76
N SER A 73 9.41 -11.43 -2.77
CA SER A 73 10.32 -11.83 -3.84
C SER A 73 10.69 -10.68 -4.80
N VAL A 74 9.88 -9.62 -4.88
CA VAL A 74 10.17 -8.44 -5.72
C VAL A 74 11.01 -7.39 -5.00
N MET A 75 10.95 -7.30 -3.67
CA MET A 75 11.65 -6.25 -2.90
C MET A 75 13.13 -6.06 -3.25
N PRO A 76 13.96 -7.12 -3.38
CA PRO A 76 15.36 -6.96 -3.77
C PRO A 76 15.54 -6.33 -5.16
N LYS A 77 14.59 -6.56 -6.08
CA LYS A 77 14.67 -6.11 -7.48
C LYS A 77 14.38 -4.61 -7.62
N ILE A 78 13.66 -4.02 -6.67
CA ILE A 78 13.28 -2.60 -6.70
C ILE A 78 14.52 -1.70 -6.74
N GLN A 79 15.59 -2.05 -6.02
CA GLN A 79 16.84 -1.28 -5.99
C GLN A 79 17.47 -1.11 -7.38
N ASP A 80 17.30 -2.13 -8.24
CA ASP A 80 17.87 -2.15 -9.58
C ASP A 80 16.90 -1.73 -10.68
N TRP A 81 15.59 -1.87 -10.47
CA TRP A 81 14.57 -1.52 -11.45
C TRP A 81 14.17 -0.05 -11.40
N CYS A 82 14.20 0.54 -10.20
CA CYS A 82 13.75 1.90 -9.96
C CYS A 82 14.92 2.87 -9.84
N ASP A 83 14.68 4.10 -10.27
CA ASP A 83 15.54 5.26 -10.01
C ASP A 83 14.87 6.27 -9.06
N GLU A 84 13.58 6.12 -8.77
CA GLU A 84 12.90 6.74 -7.62
C GLU A 84 12.04 5.73 -6.88
N ALA A 85 12.07 5.76 -5.55
CA ALA A 85 11.26 4.89 -4.71
C ALA A 85 11.04 5.51 -3.33
N SER A 86 9.80 5.81 -2.98
CA SER A 86 9.46 6.45 -1.72
C SER A 86 8.24 5.81 -1.10
N ALA A 87 8.12 5.89 0.22
CA ALA A 87 7.01 5.33 0.96
C ALA A 87 6.65 6.21 2.15
N VAL A 88 5.40 6.13 2.57
CA VAL A 88 4.89 6.78 3.77
C VAL A 88 3.83 5.90 4.41
N HIS A 89 3.75 5.99 5.73
CA HIS A 89 2.85 5.19 6.54
C HIS A 89 2.24 6.05 7.64
N TRP A 90 0.94 5.91 7.89
CA TRP A 90 0.28 6.59 9.00
C TRP A 90 -0.90 5.77 9.51
N ARG A 91 -1.51 6.24 10.60
CA ARG A 91 -2.78 5.72 11.11
C ARG A 91 -3.86 6.79 10.96
N GLN A 92 -5.06 6.39 10.57
CA GLN A 92 -6.25 7.24 10.55
C GLN A 92 -7.43 6.54 11.23
N GLU A 93 -8.51 7.27 11.51
CA GLU A 93 -9.63 6.73 12.31
C GLU A 93 -10.49 5.74 11.52
N ASP A 94 -10.85 6.12 10.29
CA ASP A 94 -11.74 5.38 9.41
C ASP A 94 -10.99 4.51 8.37
N ASP A 95 -11.75 3.82 7.53
CA ASP A 95 -11.24 2.95 6.47
C ASP A 95 -11.21 3.67 5.10
N ASN A 96 -11.47 4.98 5.07
CA ASN A 96 -11.57 5.73 3.84
C ASN A 96 -10.17 5.94 3.24
N LEU A 97 -10.01 5.49 2.01
CA LEU A 97 -8.77 5.71 1.27
C LEU A 97 -8.70 7.15 0.79
N PRO A 98 -7.72 7.96 1.24
CA PRO A 98 -7.59 9.34 0.83
C PRO A 98 -7.38 9.48 -0.68
N ASP A 99 -7.49 10.71 -1.16
CA ASP A 99 -7.13 11.02 -2.54
C ASP A 99 -5.60 11.09 -2.73
N TRP A 100 -5.17 11.13 -3.98
CA TRP A 100 -3.75 11.12 -4.32
C TRP A 100 -3.02 12.44 -4.01
N ILE A 101 -3.75 13.54 -3.79
CA ILE A 101 -3.18 14.84 -3.41
C ILE A 101 -2.78 14.79 -1.94
N GLU A 102 -3.68 14.38 -1.06
CA GLU A 102 -3.38 14.21 0.36
C GLU A 102 -2.25 13.18 0.57
N VAL A 103 -2.29 12.07 -0.18
CA VAL A 103 -1.24 11.05 -0.15
C VAL A 103 0.13 11.64 -0.52
N HIS A 104 0.18 12.49 -1.55
CA HIS A 104 1.41 13.14 -2.00
C HIS A 104 1.94 14.13 -0.97
N GLU A 105 1.08 14.96 -0.38
CA GLU A 105 1.45 15.91 0.68
C GLU A 105 2.05 15.17 1.90
N ARG A 106 1.40 14.09 2.34
CA ARG A 106 1.92 13.23 3.43
C ARG A 106 3.25 12.59 3.04
N LEU A 107 3.40 12.11 1.81
CA LEU A 107 4.65 11.50 1.34
C LEU A 107 5.81 12.50 1.36
N ILE A 108 5.59 13.76 1.00
CA ILE A 108 6.61 14.81 1.10
C ILE A 108 6.98 15.05 2.57
N LYS A 109 5.97 15.27 3.43
CA LYS A 109 6.15 15.70 4.82
C LYS A 109 6.72 14.61 5.73
N GLU A 110 6.22 13.39 5.61
CA GLU A 110 6.43 12.30 6.58
C GLU A 110 7.07 11.06 5.95
N GLY A 111 7.21 11.03 4.62
CA GLY A 111 7.71 9.88 3.90
C GLY A 111 9.21 9.64 4.04
N PHE A 112 9.66 8.51 3.52
CA PHE A 112 11.06 8.15 3.44
C PHE A 112 11.42 7.63 2.06
N LEU A 113 12.68 7.79 1.69
CA LEU A 113 13.23 7.31 0.43
C LEU A 113 13.82 5.92 0.63
N THR A 114 13.65 5.06 -0.37
CA THR A 114 14.34 3.78 -0.44
C THR A 114 15.73 3.99 -1.04
N LYS A 115 16.74 3.29 -0.52
CA LYS A 115 18.07 3.27 -1.11
C LYS A 115 18.03 2.54 -2.45
N LEU A 116 18.51 3.18 -3.52
CA LEU A 116 18.51 2.66 -4.89
C LEU A 116 19.93 2.55 -5.42
N SER A 117 20.15 1.62 -6.35
CA SER A 117 21.45 1.42 -7.01
C SER A 117 21.81 2.55 -7.96
N LYS A 118 20.79 3.18 -8.58
CA LYS A 118 20.94 4.26 -9.58
C LYS A 118 19.86 5.33 -9.38
N PRO A 119 19.93 6.10 -8.28
CA PRO A 119 18.92 7.11 -7.98
C PRO A 119 18.94 8.25 -9.01
N SER A 120 17.78 8.80 -9.34
CA SER A 120 17.68 10.03 -10.13
C SER A 120 18.12 11.25 -9.32
N PRO A 121 18.49 12.37 -9.96
CA PRO A 121 18.73 13.63 -9.25
C PRO A 121 17.53 14.06 -8.39
N ALA A 122 16.31 13.94 -8.92
CA ALA A 122 15.08 14.24 -8.19
C ALA A 122 14.89 13.35 -6.94
N HIS A 123 15.29 12.07 -7.01
CA HIS A 123 15.29 11.18 -5.84
C HIS A 123 16.25 11.68 -4.76
N LEU A 124 17.47 12.06 -5.15
CA LEU A 124 18.50 12.55 -4.23
C LEU A 124 18.09 13.86 -3.55
N GLU A 125 17.44 14.75 -4.30
CA GLU A 125 16.93 16.04 -3.82
C GLU A 125 15.57 15.93 -3.11
N ARG A 126 14.99 14.72 -3.03
CA ARG A 126 13.65 14.47 -2.49
C ARG A 126 12.56 15.30 -3.19
N ASN A 127 12.77 15.61 -4.47
CA ASN A 127 11.77 16.24 -5.32
C ASN A 127 10.79 15.18 -5.84
N ILE A 128 9.62 15.10 -5.20
CA ILE A 128 8.57 14.14 -5.53
C ILE A 128 7.44 14.90 -6.23
N PRO A 129 7.23 14.73 -7.55
CA PRO A 129 6.12 15.37 -8.25
C PRO A 129 4.76 14.84 -7.78
N GLN A 130 3.77 15.72 -7.78
CA GLN A 130 2.37 15.35 -7.58
C GLN A 130 1.90 14.45 -8.75
N PRO A 131 1.06 13.44 -8.49
CA PRO A 131 0.51 12.60 -9.56
C PRO A 131 -0.35 13.41 -10.53
N LYS A 132 -0.10 13.24 -11.84
CA LYS A 132 -0.71 14.07 -12.89
C LYS A 132 -2.02 13.52 -13.44
N SER A 133 -2.27 12.21 -13.29
CA SER A 133 -3.46 11.56 -13.82
C SER A 133 -3.98 10.53 -12.82
N SER A 134 -5.29 10.57 -12.54
CA SER A 134 -6.02 9.52 -11.82
C SER A 134 -6.78 8.57 -12.75
N LYS A 135 -6.73 8.79 -14.08
CA LYS A 135 -7.56 8.06 -15.06
C LYS A 135 -7.23 6.56 -15.16
N ALA A 136 -6.06 6.15 -14.68
CA ALA A 136 -5.63 4.75 -14.62
C ALA A 136 -5.53 4.25 -13.16
N GLU A 137 -6.52 4.62 -12.34
CA GLU A 137 -6.69 4.08 -10.99
C GLU A 137 -7.37 2.71 -11.01
N LEU A 138 -6.80 1.75 -10.30
CA LEU A 138 -7.43 0.45 -10.01
C LEU A 138 -7.73 0.35 -8.53
N ARG A 139 -9.01 0.17 -8.18
CA ARG A 139 -9.42 -0.09 -6.79
C ARG A 139 -9.28 -1.57 -6.44
N LEU A 140 -8.72 -1.83 -5.26
CA LEU A 140 -8.52 -3.15 -4.69
C LEU A 140 -9.48 -3.36 -3.52
N HIS A 141 -10.17 -4.49 -3.54
CA HIS A 141 -11.11 -4.88 -2.49
C HIS A 141 -10.66 -6.19 -1.86
N PRO A 142 -10.82 -6.37 -0.54
CA PRO A 142 -10.51 -7.63 0.11
C PRO A 142 -11.42 -8.75 -0.42
N ARG A 143 -10.82 -9.88 -0.78
CA ARG A 143 -11.54 -11.08 -1.22
C ARG A 143 -12.01 -11.93 -0.03
N ILE A 144 -11.27 -11.89 1.07
CA ILE A 144 -11.65 -12.57 2.32
C ILE A 144 -12.66 -11.68 3.03
N LYS A 145 -13.87 -12.21 3.28
CA LYS A 145 -14.84 -11.57 4.18
C LYS A 145 -14.21 -11.51 5.57
N GLN A 146 -13.88 -10.31 6.04
CA GLN A 146 -13.45 -10.13 7.43
C GLN A 146 -14.63 -10.51 8.32
N ARG A 147 -14.45 -11.51 9.19
CA ARG A 147 -15.44 -11.86 10.20
C ARG A 147 -15.49 -10.72 11.20
N THR A 148 -16.57 -9.95 11.19
CA THR A 148 -16.90 -9.02 12.26
C THR A 148 -16.94 -9.81 13.58
N PRO A 149 -16.22 -9.40 14.63
CA PRO A 149 -16.39 -10.05 15.93
C PRO A 149 -17.85 -9.84 16.36
N ARG A 150 -18.61 -10.94 16.51
CA ARG A 150 -19.91 -10.88 17.18
C ARG A 150 -19.67 -10.36 18.59
N ASN A 151 -20.24 -9.21 18.92
CA ASN A 151 -20.40 -8.78 20.30
C ASN A 151 -21.03 -9.93 21.08
N ARG A 152 -20.25 -10.57 21.93
CA ARG A 152 -20.74 -11.55 22.89
C ARG A 152 -21.40 -10.73 24.00
N VAL A 153 -22.67 -10.35 23.79
CA VAL A 153 -23.50 -9.82 24.87
C VAL A 153 -23.61 -10.94 25.91
N SER A 154 -22.86 -10.79 26.99
CA SER A 154 -22.97 -11.65 28.16
C SER A 154 -24.33 -11.38 28.80
N VAL A 155 -25.33 -12.20 28.47
CA VAL A 155 -26.58 -12.27 29.24
C VAL A 155 -26.21 -12.81 30.62
N LYS A 156 -26.05 -11.91 31.59
CA LYS A 156 -26.01 -12.29 33.01
C LYS A 156 -27.44 -12.64 33.43
N ASN A 157 -27.61 -13.91 33.79
CA ASN A 157 -28.78 -14.46 34.47
C ASN A 157 -29.18 -13.59 35.69
N LYS A 158 -30.44 -13.16 35.74
CA LYS A 158 -31.14 -12.90 37.01
C LYS A 158 -32.08 -14.07 37.26
N LYS A 159 -31.78 -14.88 38.27
CA LYS A 159 -32.75 -15.78 38.91
C LYS A 159 -33.76 -14.91 39.70
N PRO A 160 -35.06 -15.23 39.70
CA PRO A 160 -35.97 -14.67 40.70
C PRO A 160 -35.71 -15.36 42.04
N GLY A 161 -35.56 -14.57 43.09
CA GLY A 161 -35.62 -15.05 44.47
C GLY A 161 -37.07 -15.35 44.86
N PHE A 162 -37.20 -16.30 45.78
CA PHE A 162 -38.43 -16.74 46.44
C PHE A 162 -39.26 -15.60 47.02
#